data_AF-A0A817V7G2-F1
#
_entry.id   AF-A0A817V7G2-F1
#
_cell.length_a   1.000
_cell.length_b   1.000
_cell.length_c   1.000
_cell.angle_alpha   90.00
_cell.angle_beta   90.00
_cell.angle_gamma   90.00
#
_symmetry.space_group_name_H-M   'P 1'
#
loop_
_entity.id
_entity.type
_entity.pdbx_description
1 polymer ?
#
loop_
_entity_poly.entity_id
_entity_poly.type
_entity_poly.pdbx_seq_one_letter_code
_entity_poly.pdbx_strand_id
1 'polypeptide(L)' 'MAIDLVLAYEQEMDRLHDFIEQHKEAATNETLNDEELKQYLDAVGQHHLLQLWVDKLKQERNRRNIH' A
#
# COMPACT_ATOMS: atom_id res chain seq x y z
N MET A 1 -12.13 6.87 17.02
CA MET A 1 -12.77 6.78 15.70
C MET A 1 -11.87 7.23 14.54
N ALA A 2 -11.17 8.38 14.59
CA ALA A 2 -10.21 8.74 13.53
C ALA A 2 -8.83 8.06 13.64
N ILE A 3 -8.37 7.79 14.88
CA ILE A 3 -7.09 7.09 15.15
C ILE A 3 -7.17 5.63 14.68
N ASP A 4 -8.32 4.98 14.87
CA ASP A 4 -8.55 3.58 14.50
C ASP A 4 -8.47 3.36 12.99
N LEU A 5 -8.86 4.36 12.19
CA LEU A 5 -8.83 4.29 10.73
C LEU A 5 -7.41 4.45 10.16
N VAL A 6 -6.60 5.35 10.75
CA VAL A 6 -5.20 5.52 10.33
C VAL A 6 -4.39 4.25 10.64
N LEU A 7 -4.59 3.69 11.84
CA LEU A 7 -3.94 2.44 12.23
C LEU A 7 -4.33 1.28 11.31
N ALA A 8 -5.60 1.21 10.90
CA ALA A 8 -6.06 0.20 9.96
C ALA A 8 -5.41 0.34 8.57
N TYR A 9 -5.21 1.57 8.09
CA TYR A 9 -4.53 1.81 6.81
C TYR A 9 -3.03 1.50 6.88
N GLU A 10 -2.37 1.79 8.00
CA GLU A 10 -0.96 1.41 8.21
C GLU A 10 -0.80 -0.12 8.21
N GLN A 11 -1.68 -0.83 8.92
CA GLN A 11 -1.69 -2.30 8.92
C GLN A 11 -1.96 -2.90 7.52
N GLU A 12 -2.87 -2.30 6.76
CA GLU A 12 -3.17 -2.76 5.40
C GLU A 12 -2.01 -2.46 4.44
N MET A 13 -1.32 -1.33 4.59
CA MET A 13 -0.09 -1.06 3.85
C MET A 13 0.99 -2.10 4.13
N ASP A 14 1.23 -2.44 5.41
CA ASP A 14 2.22 -3.44 5.78
C ASP A 14 1.87 -4.82 5.19
N ARG A 15 0.60 -5.22 5.25
CA ARG A 15 0.13 -6.47 4.63
C ARG A 15 0.33 -6.51 3.12
N LEU A 16 -0.02 -5.43 2.43
CA LEU A 16 0.16 -5.33 0.99
C LEU A 16 1.65 -5.35 0.62
N HIS A 17 2.50 -4.67 1.39
CA HIS A 17 3.95 -4.70 1.21
C HIS A 17 4.49 -6.12 1.36
N ASP A 18 4.17 -6.82 2.44
CA ASP A 18 4.61 -8.19 2.67
C ASP A 18 4.15 -9.12 1.54
N PHE A 19 2.90 -8.99 1.10
CA PHE A 19 2.36 -9.76 -0.02
C PHE A 19 3.12 -9.50 -1.33
N ILE A 20 3.39 -8.22 -1.63
CA ILE A 20 4.15 -7.81 -2.82
C ILE A 20 5.56 -8.40 -2.77
N GLU A 21 6.31 -8.24 -1.67
CA GLU A 21 7.67 -8.75 -1.58
C GLU A 21 7.74 -10.28 -1.69
N GLN A 22 6.76 -10.99 -1.11
CA GLN A 22 6.66 -12.46 -1.24
C GLN A 22 6.42 -12.90 -2.69
N HIS A 23 5.63 -12.16 -3.46
CA HIS A 23 5.24 -12.56 -4.82
C HIS A 23 6.06 -11.89 -5.92
N LYS A 24 6.95 -10.96 -5.57
CA LYS A 24 7.79 -10.19 -6.50
C LYS A 24 8.69 -11.07 -7.34
N GLU A 25 9.37 -12.04 -6.73
CA GLU A 25 10.23 -12.98 -7.46
C GLU A 25 9.41 -13.85 -8.41
N ALA A 26 8.25 -14.35 -7.96
CA ALA A 26 7.36 -15.17 -8.77
C ALA A 26 6.78 -14.40 -9.97
N ALA A 27 6.40 -13.13 -9.77
CA ALA A 27 5.94 -12.23 -10.82
C ALA A 27 7.06 -11.90 -11.82
N THR A 28 8.27 -11.65 -11.34
CA THR A 28 9.44 -11.31 -12.20
C THR A 28 9.87 -12.49 -13.06
N ASN A 29 9.74 -13.71 -12.53
CA ASN A 29 10.09 -14.94 -13.26
C ASN A 29 8.93 -15.48 -14.13
N GLU A 30 7.83 -14.73 -14.28
CA GLU A 30 6.63 -15.14 -15.05
C GLU A 30 6.07 -16.51 -14.62
N THR A 31 6.21 -16.82 -13.33
CA THR A 31 5.76 -18.11 -12.75
C THR A 31 4.35 -18.04 -12.15
N LEU A 32 3.80 -16.84 -12.01
CA LEU A 32 2.42 -16.63 -11.60
C LEU A 32 1.46 -16.93 -12.76
N ASN A 33 0.32 -17.51 -12.45
CA ASN A 33 -0.77 -17.59 -13.41
C ASN A 33 -1.48 -16.24 -13.58
N ASP A 34 -2.37 -16.11 -14.57
CA ASP A 34 -3.06 -14.85 -14.89
C ASP A 34 -3.86 -14.26 -13.71
N GLU A 35 -4.46 -15.11 -12.88
CA GLU A 35 -5.26 -14.68 -11.73
C GLU A 35 -4.36 -14.20 -10.58
N GLU A 36 -3.28 -14.91 -10.30
CA GLU A 36 -2.25 -14.52 -9.33
C GLU A 36 -1.53 -13.24 -9.75
N LEU A 37 -1.19 -13.11 -11.04
CA LEU A 37 -0.57 -11.89 -11.58
C LEU A 37 -1.51 -10.70 -11.45
N LYS A 38 -2.81 -10.89 -11.71
CA LYS A 38 -3.81 -9.83 -11.51
C LYS A 38 -3.92 -9.43 -10.04
N GLN A 39 -3.97 -10.38 -9.12
CA GLN A 39 -3.99 -10.11 -7.67
C GLN A 39 -2.72 -9.36 -7.23
N TYR A 40 -1.56 -9.75 -7.74
CA TYR A 40 -0.30 -9.06 -7.50
C TYR A 40 -0.33 -7.61 -8.00
N LEU A 41 -0.76 -7.37 -9.23
CA LEU A 41 -0.86 -6.02 -9.80
C LEU A 41 -1.88 -5.14 -9.05
N ASP A 42 -3.02 -5.72 -8.66
CA ASP A 42 -4.02 -5.02 -7.84
C ASP A 42 -3.44 -4.65 -6.47
N ALA A 43 -2.70 -5.56 -5.82
CA ALA A 43 -2.04 -5.29 -4.54
C ALA A 43 -0.98 -4.18 -4.66
N VAL A 44 -0.14 -4.20 -5.71
CA VAL A 44 0.83 -3.13 -6.01
C VAL A 44 0.13 -1.79 -6.19
N GLY A 45 -0.97 -1.75 -6.95
CA GLY A 45 -1.75 -0.54 -7.18
C GLY A 45 -2.37 0.01 -5.88
N GLN A 46 -2.96 -0.86 -5.06
CA GLN A 46 -3.55 -0.48 -3.77
C GLN A 46 -2.50 0.05 -2.80
N HIS A 47 -1.35 -0.62 -2.68
CA HIS A 47 -0.23 -0.18 -1.84
C HIS A 47 0.23 1.22 -2.24
N HIS A 48 0.39 1.46 -3.55
CA HIS A 48 0.81 2.77 -4.06
C HIS A 48 -0.21 3.88 -3.74
N LEU A 49 -1.50 3.61 -3.92
CA LEU A 49 -2.56 4.57 -3.62
C LEU A 49 -2.63 4.90 -2.12
N LEU A 50 -2.50 3.90 -1.25
CA LEU A 50 -2.46 4.09 0.20
C LEU A 50 -1.25 4.93 0.62
N GLN A 51 -0.08 4.67 0.04
CA GLN A 51 1.15 5.44 0.31
C GLN A 51 0.96 6.93 -0.03
N LEU A 52 0.40 7.24 -1.20
CA LEU A 52 0.11 8.62 -1.62
C LEU A 52 -0.87 9.31 -0.67
N TRP A 53 -1.87 8.60 -0.16
CA TRP A 53 -2.83 9.12 0.80
C TRP A 53 -2.16 9.48 2.12
N VAL A 54 -1.33 8.58 2.66
CA VAL A 54 -0.56 8.82 3.89
C VAL A 54 0.36 10.02 3.74
N ASP A 55 1.07 10.13 2.61
CA ASP A 55 1.96 11.25 2.33
C ASP A 55 1.20 12.58 2.25
N LYS A 56 0.03 12.59 1.61
CA LYS A 56 -0.85 13.78 1.56
C LYS A 56 -1.34 14.20 2.95
N LEU A 57 -1.71 13.25 3.81
CA LEU A 57 -2.11 13.54 5.18
C LEU A 57 -0.95 14.12 6.00
N LYS A 58 0.26 13.58 5.84
CA LYS A 58 1.48 14.12 6.47
C LYS A 58 1.78 15.54 6.00
N GLN A 59 1.66 15.82 4.70
CA GLN A 59 1.83 17.17 4.14
C GLN A 59 0.81 18.16 4.70
N GLU A 60 -0.47 17.79 4.75
CA GLU A 60 -1.51 18.66 5.30
C GLU A 60 -1.32 18.92 6.79
N ARG A 61 -0.89 17.92 7.57
CA ARG A 61 -0.52 18.11 8.98
C ARG A 61 0.63 19.10 9.12
N ASN A 62 1.68 18.95 8.31
CA ASN A 62 2.83 19.86 8.33
C ASN A 62 2.43 21.29 7.93
N ARG A 63 1.57 21.46 6.92
CA ARG A 63 1.02 22.78 6.55
C ARG A 63 0.27 23.44 7.70
N ARG A 64 -0.54 22.69 8.44
CA ARG A 64 -1.28 23.21 9.61
C ARG A 64 -0.41 23.55 10.82
N ASN A 65 0.76 22.92 10.97
CA ASN A 65 1.69 23.23 12.07
C ASN A 65 2.59 24.45 11.78
N ILE A 66 2.61 24.95 10.53
CA ILE A 66 3.42 26.09 10.08
C ILE A 66 2.53 27.36 9.93
N HIS A 67 1.25 27.29 10.29
CA HIS A 67 0.31 28.42 10.40
C HIS A 67 -0.18 28.51 11.84
#